data_AF-A0A4P9VQJ0-F1
#
_entry.id   AF-A0A4P9VQJ0-F1
#
_cell.length_a   1.000
_cell.length_b   1.000
_cell.length_c   1.000
_cell.angle_alpha   90.00
_cell.angle_beta   90.00
_cell.angle_gamma   90.00
#
_symmetry.space_group_name_H-M   'P 1'
#
loop_
_entity.id
_entity.type
_entity.pdbx_description
1 polymer ?
#
loop_
_entity_poly.entity_id
_entity_poly.type
_entity_poly.pdbx_seq_one_letter_code
_entity_poly.pdbx_strand_id
1 'polypeptide(L)'
;MKSLVISSLTLFLSLSCWGETVNIADQKQQSQVGDLPHHGLTEQQVRHQFGEPKATHSVGQPTITRWEYDKFTVYFDRQQVLHSVVHRNP
;
A
#
# COMPACT_ATOMS: atom_id res chain seq x y z
N MET A 1 12.03 -57.94 37.23
CA MET A 1 11.51 -56.60 37.59
C MET A 1 11.73 -55.69 36.39
N LYS A 2 10.62 -55.30 35.74
CA LYS A 2 10.39 -54.09 34.91
C LYS A 2 11.40 -53.77 33.79
N SER A 3 11.11 -54.31 32.61
CA SER A 3 11.30 -53.62 31.32
C SER A 3 10.63 -52.26 31.40
N LEU A 4 11.31 -51.18 31.02
CA LEU A 4 10.65 -49.89 30.80
C LEU A 4 11.56 -48.99 29.94
N VAL A 5 11.05 -48.67 28.74
CA VAL A 5 11.09 -47.36 28.02
C VAL A 5 12.50 -46.75 27.84
N ILE A 6 12.94 -46.40 26.65
CA ILE A 6 12.46 -45.20 25.96
C ILE A 6 12.72 -45.37 24.45
N SER A 7 11.68 -45.88 23.77
CA SER A 7 11.40 -45.59 22.37
C SER A 7 11.10 -44.09 22.24
N SER A 8 12.11 -43.25 22.31
CA SER A 8 11.97 -41.79 22.13
C SER A 8 13.31 -41.21 21.76
N LEU A 9 13.76 -41.47 20.54
CA LEU A 9 14.48 -40.42 19.83
C LEU A 9 13.64 -40.13 18.60
N THR A 10 12.50 -39.51 18.90
CA THR A 10 11.63 -38.81 17.99
C THR A 10 12.47 -38.19 16.90
N LEU A 11 12.35 -38.79 15.72
CA LEU A 11 12.78 -38.28 14.44
C LEU A 11 12.64 -36.76 14.47
N PHE A 12 13.77 -36.06 14.53
CA PHE A 12 13.88 -34.61 14.60
C PHE A 12 13.41 -34.04 13.27
N LEU A 13 12.10 -34.11 13.06
CA LEU A 13 11.39 -33.58 11.92
C LEU A 13 11.18 -32.10 12.18
N SER A 14 12.27 -31.34 12.07
CA SER A 14 12.22 -29.90 12.09
C SER A 14 12.69 -29.42 10.73
N LEU A 15 11.80 -29.53 9.74
CA LEU A 15 11.88 -28.70 8.54
C LEU A 15 11.66 -27.26 9.01
N SER A 16 12.74 -26.57 9.35
CA SER A 16 12.72 -25.12 9.46
C SER A 16 12.51 -24.57 8.06
N CYS A 17 11.25 -24.36 7.68
CA CYS A 17 10.91 -23.54 6.53
C CYS A 17 11.11 -22.09 6.97
N TRP A 18 12.29 -21.54 6.69
CA TRP A 18 12.54 -20.12 6.89
C TRP A 18 11.76 -19.36 5.81
N GLY A 19 10.64 -18.78 6.20
CA GLY A 19 9.96 -17.77 5.38
C GLY A 19 10.73 -16.48 5.51
N GLU A 20 11.45 -16.09 4.46
CA GLU A 20 12.09 -14.79 4.40
C GLU A 20 11.03 -13.69 4.35
N THR A 21 11.03 -12.79 5.33
CA THR A 21 10.19 -11.60 5.30
C THR A 21 10.91 -10.56 4.45
N VAL A 22 10.43 -10.39 3.22
CA VAL A 22 10.84 -9.27 2.37
C VAL A 22 10.32 -7.99 3.00
N ASN A 23 11.16 -7.33 3.79
CA ASN A 23 10.97 -5.94 4.12
C ASN A 23 11.18 -5.14 2.84
N ILE A 24 10.09 -4.89 2.12
CA ILE A 24 10.04 -3.76 1.20
C ILE A 24 10.09 -2.54 2.12
N ALA A 25 11.31 -2.16 2.53
CA ALA A 25 11.56 -0.85 3.07
C ALA A 25 11.01 0.09 2.02
N ASP A 26 9.89 0.71 2.38
CA ASP A 26 9.11 1.69 1.63
C ASP A 26 10.00 2.31 0.56
N GLN A 27 9.91 1.81 -0.66
CA GLN A 27 10.49 2.48 -1.81
C GLN A 27 9.64 3.73 -1.92
N LYS A 28 9.97 4.74 -1.10
CA LYS A 28 9.71 6.14 -1.39
C LYS A 28 10.40 6.35 -2.72
N GLN A 29 9.69 6.02 -3.80
CA GLN A 29 9.94 6.50 -5.13
C GLN A 29 9.82 8.00 -4.99
N GLN A 30 10.96 8.58 -4.62
CA GLN A 30 11.24 10.00 -4.64
C GLN A 30 11.38 10.35 -6.12
N SER A 31 10.30 10.13 -6.87
CA SER A 31 10.10 10.71 -8.17
C SER A 31 9.93 12.19 -7.90
N GLN A 32 11.03 12.92 -8.07
CA GLN A 32 11.06 14.36 -8.07
C GLN A 32 10.10 14.88 -9.16
N VAL A 33 8.82 15.00 -8.83
CA VAL A 33 7.79 15.68 -9.63
C VAL A 33 6.97 16.46 -8.62
N GLY A 34 7.48 17.61 -8.19
CA GLY A 34 6.93 18.42 -7.10
C GLY A 34 5.52 19.00 -7.31
N ASP A 35 4.77 18.52 -8.32
CA ASP A 35 3.45 19.02 -8.70
C ASP A 35 2.31 18.03 -8.47
N LEU A 36 2.56 16.77 -8.08
CA LEU A 36 1.50 15.78 -7.90
C LEU A 36 1.57 15.01 -6.57
N PRO A 37 0.41 14.64 -5.99
CA PRO A 37 0.37 13.74 -4.84
C PRO A 37 1.02 12.40 -5.16
N HIS A 38 1.99 11.99 -4.33
CA HIS A 38 2.66 10.70 -4.45
C HIS A 38 1.83 9.57 -3.84
N HIS A 39 2.05 8.35 -4.31
CA HIS A 39 1.42 7.13 -3.77
C HIS A 39 1.61 7.03 -2.25
N GLY A 40 0.57 6.59 -1.54
CA GLY A 40 0.58 6.40 -0.08
C GLY A 40 0.31 7.64 0.76
N LEU A 41 0.26 8.85 0.18
CA LEU A 41 -0.20 10.03 0.93
C LEU A 41 -1.66 9.86 1.36
N THR A 42 -2.01 10.32 2.56
CA THR A 42 -3.40 10.30 3.01
C THR A 42 -4.20 11.42 2.37
N GLU A 43 -5.52 11.25 2.25
CA GLU A 43 -6.45 12.32 1.82
C GLU A 43 -6.20 13.65 2.55
N GLN A 44 -5.90 13.60 3.86
CA GLN A 44 -5.58 14.78 4.66
C GLN A 44 -4.25 15.42 4.24
N GLN A 45 -3.20 14.63 3.99
CA GLN A 45 -1.91 15.14 3.53
C GLN A 45 -2.03 15.76 2.14
N VAL A 46 -2.84 15.18 1.26
CA VAL A 46 -3.11 15.73 -0.07
C VAL A 46 -3.83 17.07 0.06
N ARG A 47 -4.91 17.13 0.85
CA ARG A 47 -5.64 18.39 1.10
C ARG A 47 -4.76 19.48 1.71
N HIS A 48 -3.88 19.13 2.63
CA HIS A 48 -2.94 20.07 3.25
C HIS A 48 -1.91 20.62 2.26
N GLN A 49 -1.42 19.80 1.32
CA GLN A 49 -0.39 20.20 0.36
C GLN A 49 -0.94 20.83 -0.92
N PHE A 50 -2.11 20.38 -1.39
CA PHE A 50 -2.68 20.72 -2.70
C PHE A 50 -4.03 21.47 -2.62
N GLY A 51 -4.62 21.59 -1.44
CA GLY A 51 -5.92 22.22 -1.23
C GLY A 51 -7.11 21.28 -1.46
N GLU A 52 -8.32 21.83 -1.37
CA GLU A 52 -9.55 21.08 -1.62
C GLU A 52 -9.68 20.72 -3.11
N PRO A 53 -10.17 19.51 -3.43
CA PRO A 53 -10.48 19.16 -4.81
C PRO A 53 -11.71 19.93 -5.31
N LYS A 54 -11.80 20.10 -6.63
CA LYS A 54 -12.97 20.71 -7.28
C LYS A 54 -14.18 19.79 -7.25
N ALA A 55 -13.94 18.48 -7.34
CA ALA A 55 -14.98 17.47 -7.28
C ALA A 55 -14.46 16.18 -6.64
N THR A 56 -15.36 15.46 -5.96
CA THR A 56 -15.11 14.16 -5.35
C THR A 56 -16.12 13.16 -5.87
N HIS A 57 -15.63 12.01 -6.33
CA HIS A 57 -16.44 10.93 -6.88
C HIS A 57 -16.07 9.60 -6.22
N SER A 58 -17.03 8.68 -6.19
CA SER A 58 -16.84 7.29 -5.79
C SER A 58 -17.05 6.41 -7.02
N VAL A 59 -16.04 5.65 -7.43
CA VAL A 59 -16.04 4.88 -8.69
C VAL A 59 -15.86 3.39 -8.39
N GLY A 60 -16.74 2.56 -8.97
CA GLY A 60 -16.59 1.09 -9.02
C GLY A 60 -16.94 0.33 -7.73
N GLN A 61 -16.62 -0.97 -7.75
CA GLN A 61 -16.68 -1.91 -6.62
C GLN A 61 -15.41 -2.80 -6.67
N PRO A 62 -14.54 -2.80 -5.64
CA PRO A 62 -14.59 -1.98 -4.44
C PRO A 62 -14.50 -0.48 -4.77
N THR A 63 -15.08 0.35 -3.92
CA THR A 63 -15.16 1.80 -4.15
C THR A 63 -13.76 2.43 -4.11
N ILE A 64 -13.36 3.06 -5.20
CA ILE A 64 -12.18 3.92 -5.27
C ILE A 64 -12.67 5.37 -5.23
N THR A 65 -12.05 6.19 -4.38
CA THR A 65 -12.36 7.62 -4.32
C THR A 65 -11.55 8.35 -5.40
N ARG A 66 -12.17 9.24 -6.16
CA ARG A 66 -11.51 10.06 -7.19
C ARG A 66 -11.72 11.53 -6.87
N TRP A 67 -10.63 12.28 -6.75
CA TRP A 67 -10.62 13.73 -6.56
C TRP A 67 -10.09 14.41 -7.81
N GLU A 68 -10.81 15.43 -8.27
CA GLU A 68 -10.47 16.19 -9.47
C GLU A 68 -9.93 17.57 -9.09
N TYR A 69 -8.74 17.92 -9.59
CA TYR A 69 -8.13 19.24 -9.54
C TYR A 69 -8.07 19.83 -10.95
N ASP A 70 -7.72 21.12 -11.10
CA ASP A 70 -7.66 21.76 -12.42
C ASP A 70 -6.72 21.04 -13.40
N LYS A 71 -5.53 20.65 -12.92
CA LYS A 71 -4.45 20.12 -13.76
C LYS A 71 -4.29 18.60 -13.69
N PHE A 72 -4.90 17.95 -12.69
CA PHE A 72 -4.70 16.53 -12.44
C PHE A 72 -5.88 15.93 -11.67
N THR A 73 -5.97 14.60 -11.68
CA THR A 73 -6.93 13.80 -10.92
C THR A 73 -6.18 12.83 -10.02
N VAL A 74 -6.63 12.66 -8.78
CA VAL A 74 -6.06 11.77 -7.77
C VAL A 74 -7.05 10.66 -7.45
N TYR A 75 -6.58 9.42 -7.41
CA TYR A 75 -7.35 8.25 -7.04
C TYR A 75 -6.87 7.74 -5.68
N PHE A 76 -7.79 7.37 -4.82
CA PHE A 76 -7.52 6.86 -3.48
C PHE A 76 -8.12 5.48 -3.27
N ASP A 77 -7.34 4.59 -2.67
CA ASP A 77 -7.81 3.36 -2.04
C ASP A 77 -7.70 3.52 -0.52
N ARG A 78 -8.77 3.21 0.22
CA ARG A 78 -8.80 3.27 1.70
C ARG A 78 -8.16 4.54 2.26
N GLN A 79 -8.50 5.71 1.68
CA GLN A 79 -8.04 7.04 2.07
C GLN A 79 -6.56 7.34 1.81
N GLN A 80 -5.87 6.50 1.04
CA GLN A 80 -4.48 6.70 0.62
C GLN A 80 -4.39 6.84 -0.89
N VAL A 81 -3.50 7.70 -1.38
CA VAL A 81 -3.27 7.91 -2.81
C VAL A 81 -2.83 6.59 -3.45
N LEU A 82 -3.66 6.12 -4.37
CA LEU A 82 -3.38 5.00 -5.25
C LEU A 82 -2.66 5.49 -6.52
N HIS A 83 -3.12 6.58 -7.12
CA HIS A 83 -2.50 7.10 -8.34
C HIS A 83 -2.88 8.55 -8.62
N SER A 84 -2.00 9.29 -9.31
CA SER A 84 -2.24 10.67 -9.72
C SER A 84 -2.00 10.82 -11.22
N VAL A 85 -2.97 11.38 -11.94
CA VAL A 85 -2.98 11.48 -13.42
C VAL A 85 -3.05 12.95 -13.84
N VAL A 86 -2.09 13.42 -14.64
CA VAL A 86 -2.12 14.77 -15.22
C VAL A 86 -3.13 14.83 -16.36
N HIS A 87 -3.93 15.89 -16.42
CA HIS A 87 -4.79 16.17 -17.56
C HIS A 87 -3.92 16.56 -18.76
N ARG A 88 -3.95 15.77 -19.84
CA ARG A 88 -3.34 16.19 -21.11
C ARG A 88 -4.22 17.29 -21.68
N ASN A 89 -3.72 18.52 -21.75
CA ASN A 89 -4.40 19.55 -22.51
C ASN A 89 -4.36 19.14 -24.00
N PRO A 90 -5.49 19.14 -24.72
CA PRO A 90 -5.51 18.82 -26.15
C PRO A 90 -4.71 19.84 -26.97
#